data_AF-A0A139NF79-F1
#
_entry.id   AF-A0A139NF79-F1
#
_cell.length_a   1.000
_cell.length_b   1.000
_cell.length_c   1.000
_cell.angle_alpha   90.00
_cell.angle_beta   90.00
_cell.angle_gamma   90.00
#
_symmetry.space_group_name_H-M   'P 1'
#
loop_
_entity.id
_entity.type
_entity.pdbx_description
1 polymer ?
#
loop_
_entity_poly.entity_id
_entity_poly.type
_entity_poly.pdbx_seq_one_letter_code
_entity_poly.pdbx_strand_id
1 'polypeptide(L)'
;MLRKLRIRFILIATLCSSLVIIGFSAALNITIYTQTSANIRTVLSVLTANDGELPITNDIEKDLTSQNIQAGSIYNFQYFSASATASNVTVNLGNIQSINEEVALEMTNNSLSSNNEYGTLIYNNRYFSYQLSQKKIVSSSSF
;
A
#
# COMPACT_ATOMS: atom_id res chain seq x y z
N MET A 1 17.11 -17.06 -53.70
CA MET A 1 17.96 -16.61 -52.56
C MET A 1 17.34 -15.49 -51.71
N LEU A 2 16.57 -14.56 -52.29
CA LEU A 2 15.94 -13.42 -51.58
C LEU A 2 14.92 -13.78 -50.47
N ARG A 3 14.21 -14.90 -50.60
CA ARG A 3 13.13 -15.28 -49.66
C ARG A 3 13.64 -15.60 -48.25
N LYS A 4 14.81 -16.26 -48.14
CA LYS A 4 15.48 -16.55 -46.85
C LYS A 4 16.01 -15.27 -46.19
N LEU A 5 16.47 -14.31 -47.00
CA LEU A 5 16.96 -13.02 -46.51
C LEU A 5 15.80 -12.18 -45.95
N ARG A 6 14.66 -12.12 -46.66
CA ARG A 6 13.45 -11.42 -46.19
C ARG A 6 12.92 -11.97 -44.87
N ILE A 7 12.87 -13.30 -44.70
CA ILE A 7 12.42 -13.92 -43.44
C ILE A 7 13.34 -13.57 -42.27
N ARG A 8 14.67 -13.57 -42.48
CA ARG A 8 15.63 -13.16 -41.45
C ARG A 8 15.45 -11.71 -41.04
N PHE A 9 15.23 -10.80 -41.99
CA PHE A 9 14.95 -9.40 -41.69
C PHE A 9 13.67 -9.22 -40.87
N ILE A 10 12.60 -9.91 -41.25
CA ILE A 10 11.33 -9.87 -40.51
C ILE A 10 11.52 -10.40 -39.09
N LEU A 11 12.21 -11.54 -38.93
CA LEU A 11 12.46 -12.12 -37.60
C LEU A 11 13.27 -11.18 -36.70
N ILE A 12 14.31 -10.53 -37.24
CA ILE A 12 15.13 -9.57 -36.48
C ILE A 12 14.30 -8.34 -36.11
N ALA A 13 13.49 -7.80 -37.03
CA ALA A 13 12.63 -6.65 -36.78
C ALA A 13 11.57 -6.96 -35.72
N THR A 14 10.92 -8.13 -35.80
CA THR A 14 9.96 -8.59 -34.79
C THR A 14 10.62 -8.79 -33.44
N LEU A 15 11.80 -9.42 -33.39
CA LEU A 15 12.53 -9.61 -32.14
C LEU A 15 12.91 -8.28 -31.51
N CYS A 16 13.42 -7.33 -32.30
CA CYS A 16 13.77 -5.99 -31.83
C CYS A 16 12.54 -5.25 -31.29
N SER A 17 11.41 -5.31 -32.02
CA SER A 17 10.15 -4.71 -31.58
C SER A 17 9.64 -5.33 -30.28
N SER A 18 9.67 -6.66 -30.15
CA SER A 18 9.28 -7.35 -28.92
C SER A 18 10.15 -6.96 -27.73
N LEU A 19 11.47 -6.83 -27.92
CA LEU A 19 12.38 -6.40 -26.86
C LEU A 19 12.06 -4.99 -26.38
N VAL A 20 11.75 -4.06 -27.30
CA VAL A 20 11.33 -2.70 -26.94
C VAL A 20 10.03 -2.74 -26.13
N ILE A 21 9.02 -3.49 -26.57
CA ILE A 21 7.74 -3.58 -25.86
C ILE A 21 7.91 -4.16 -24.45
N ILE A 22 8.70 -5.23 -24.31
CA ILE A 22 8.99 -5.86 -23.01
C ILE A 22 9.74 -4.89 -22.10
N GLY A 23 10.75 -4.20 -22.63
CA GLY A 23 11.53 -3.23 -21.87
C GLY A 23 10.67 -2.07 -21.35
N PHE A 24 9.85 -1.48 -22.21
CA PHE A 24 8.92 -0.42 -21.81
C PHE A 24 7.89 -0.92 -20.80
N SER A 25 7.31 -2.10 -21.00
CA SER A 25 6.35 -2.68 -20.06
C SER A 25 6.98 -2.93 -18.69
N ALA A 26 8.20 -3.45 -18.64
CA ALA A 26 8.93 -3.66 -17.39
C ALA A 26 9.21 -2.33 -16.68
N ALA A 27 9.69 -1.32 -17.41
CA ALA A 27 9.95 0.01 -16.86
C ALA A 27 8.69 0.64 -16.27
N LEU A 28 7.57 0.59 -17.00
CA LEU A 28 6.28 1.10 -16.52
C LEU A 28 5.83 0.37 -15.24
N ASN A 29 5.91 -0.95 -15.22
CA ASN A 29 5.53 -1.73 -14.04
C ASN A 29 6.40 -1.38 -12.83
N ILE A 30 7.70 -1.20 -13.01
CA ILE A 30 8.62 -0.78 -11.93
C ILE A 30 8.24 0.59 -11.41
N THR A 31 8.05 1.58 -12.29
CA THR A 31 7.69 2.95 -11.89
C THR A 31 6.34 3.00 -11.17
N ILE A 32 5.34 2.28 -11.67
CA ILE A 32 4.02 2.21 -11.03
C ILE A 32 4.14 1.54 -9.65
N TYR A 33 4.91 0.46 -9.54
CA TYR A 33 5.10 -0.25 -8.28
C TYR A 33 5.78 0.62 -7.22
N THR A 34 6.84 1.34 -7.58
CA THR A 34 7.57 2.21 -6.65
C THR A 34 6.71 3.38 -6.19
N GLN A 35 5.97 4.02 -7.11
CA GLN A 35 5.02 5.09 -6.77
C GLN A 35 3.89 4.58 -5.87
N THR A 36 3.26 3.45 -6.24
CA THR A 36 2.16 2.87 -5.45
C THR A 36 2.61 2.53 -4.03
N SER A 37 3.81 1.97 -3.88
CA SER A 37 4.38 1.65 -2.57
C SER A 37 4.62 2.91 -1.72
N ALA A 38 5.12 3.99 -2.32
CA ALA A 38 5.30 5.27 -1.63
C ALA A 38 3.96 5.86 -1.17
N ASN A 39 2.95 5.81 -2.04
CA ASN A 39 1.61 6.33 -1.76
C ASN A 39 0.95 5.60 -0.59
N ILE A 40 1.01 4.26 -0.60
CA ILE A 40 0.49 3.43 0.49
C ILE A 40 1.20 3.76 1.80
N ARG A 41 2.53 3.92 1.78
CA ARG A 41 3.30 4.27 2.99
C ARG A 41 2.92 5.64 3.55
N THR A 42 2.72 6.64 2.69
CA THR A 42 2.26 7.96 3.14
C THR A 42 0.89 7.87 3.80
N VAL A 43 -0.08 7.18 3.20
CA VAL A 43 -1.40 7.01 3.80
C VAL A 43 -1.33 6.26 5.13
N LEU A 44 -0.59 5.15 5.19
CA LEU A 44 -0.40 4.38 6.43
C LEU A 44 0.27 5.22 7.53
N SER A 45 1.23 6.07 7.17
CA SER A 45 1.92 6.93 8.12
C SER A 45 0.99 8.00 8.69
N VAL A 46 0.13 8.59 7.85
CA VAL A 46 -0.90 9.54 8.31
C VAL A 46 -1.91 8.85 9.22
N LEU A 47 -2.43 7.68 8.84
CA LEU A 47 -3.33 6.88 9.69
C LEU A 47 -2.69 6.59 11.05
N THR A 48 -1.43 6.15 11.04
CA THR A 48 -0.69 5.81 12.25
C THR A 48 -0.45 7.02 13.15
N ALA A 49 -0.12 8.17 12.57
CA ALA A 49 0.12 9.42 13.30
C ALA A 49 -1.16 10.01 13.92
N ASN A 50 -2.33 9.65 13.38
CA ASN A 50 -3.63 10.21 13.76
C ASN A 50 -4.57 9.14 14.34
N ASP A 51 -4.04 8.21 15.14
CA ASP A 51 -4.81 7.20 15.89
C ASP A 51 -5.78 6.36 15.03
N GLY A 52 -5.39 6.11 13.77
CA GLY A 52 -6.16 5.31 12.83
C GLY A 52 -7.23 6.08 12.07
N GLU A 53 -7.23 7.41 12.15
CA GLU A 53 -8.08 8.27 11.35
C GLU A 53 -7.28 8.95 10.24
N LEU A 54 -7.96 9.31 9.16
CA LEU A 54 -7.36 10.03 8.04
C LEU A 54 -7.93 11.47 8.06
N PRO A 55 -7.29 12.40 8.79
CA PRO A 55 -7.82 13.74 8.93
C PRO A 55 -7.77 14.48 7.59
N ILE A 56 -8.83 15.23 7.31
CA ILE A 56 -8.91 16.10 6.14
C ILE A 56 -8.42 17.48 6.56
N THR A 57 -7.10 17.66 6.55
CA THR A 57 -6.45 18.95 6.80
C THR A 57 -5.65 19.38 5.57
N ASN A 58 -5.50 20.69 5.37
CA ASN A 58 -4.77 21.24 4.23
C ASN A 58 -3.32 20.72 4.12
N ASP A 59 -2.68 20.45 5.26
CA ASP A 59 -1.31 19.93 5.31
C ASP A 59 -1.25 18.47 4.84
N ILE A 60 -2.19 17.63 5.29
CA ILE A 60 -2.28 16.23 4.86
C ILE A 60 -2.68 16.14 3.38
N GLU A 61 -3.62 16.98 2.92
CA GLU A 61 -4.00 17.04 1.51
C GLU A 61 -2.81 17.42 0.62
N LYS A 62 -1.96 18.35 1.08
CA LYS A 62 -0.74 18.73 0.37
C LYS A 62 0.27 17.58 0.31
N ASP A 63 0.50 16.90 1.43
CA ASP A 63 1.39 15.74 1.50
C ASP A 63 0.93 14.60 0.58
N LEU A 64 -0.38 14.32 0.56
CA LEU A 64 -0.97 13.31 -0.32
C LEU A 64 -0.89 13.72 -1.80
N THR A 65 -1.17 14.99 -2.11
CA THR A 65 -1.07 15.52 -3.47
C THR A 65 0.37 15.47 -4.00
N SER A 66 1.35 15.73 -3.14
CA SER A 66 2.78 15.62 -3.48
C SER A 66 3.18 14.22 -3.92
N GLN A 67 2.44 13.19 -3.45
CA GLN A 67 2.61 11.79 -3.81
C GLN A 67 1.67 11.37 -4.96
N ASN A 68 1.12 12.31 -5.72
CA ASN A 68 0.16 12.06 -6.80
C ASN A 68 -1.14 11.36 -6.33
N ILE A 69 -1.50 11.47 -5.05
CA ILE A 69 -2.79 11.01 -4.54
C ILE A 69 -3.76 12.19 -4.65
N GLN A 70 -4.80 12.03 -5.46
CA GLN A 70 -5.82 13.07 -5.60
C GLN A 70 -6.63 13.18 -4.30
N ALA A 71 -6.87 14.41 -3.82
CA ALA A 71 -7.61 14.67 -2.59
C ALA A 71 -9.01 14.00 -2.59
N GLY A 72 -9.69 13.97 -3.74
CA GLY A 72 -10.99 13.28 -3.88
C GLY A 72 -10.91 11.76 -3.73
N SER A 73 -9.75 11.14 -3.91
CA SER A 73 -9.56 9.69 -3.75
C SER A 73 -9.45 9.27 -2.29
N ILE A 74 -9.14 10.20 -1.38
CA ILE A 74 -8.98 9.96 0.06
C ILE A 74 -10.23 9.32 0.65
N TYR A 75 -11.41 9.80 0.24
CA TYR A 75 -12.71 9.32 0.68
C TYR A 75 -13.04 7.88 0.25
N ASN A 76 -12.29 7.32 -0.69
CA ASN A 76 -12.51 5.97 -1.21
C ASN A 76 -11.55 4.94 -0.61
N PHE A 77 -10.61 5.36 0.25
CA PHE A 77 -9.72 4.41 0.90
C PHE A 77 -10.49 3.54 1.88
N GLN A 78 -10.43 2.22 1.65
CA GLN A 78 -10.91 1.26 2.61
C GLN A 78 -9.78 0.86 3.54
N TYR A 79 -9.96 1.10 4.85
CA TYR A 79 -8.97 0.78 5.86
C TYR A 79 -9.64 0.47 7.20
N PHE A 80 -8.88 -0.17 8.08
CA PHE A 80 -9.23 -0.34 9.49
C PHE A 80 -8.00 0.03 10.34
N SER A 81 -8.25 0.36 11.60
CA SER A 81 -7.18 0.50 12.59
C SER A 81 -7.38 -0.49 13.72
N ALA A 82 -6.28 -0.92 14.33
CA ALA A 82 -6.31 -1.78 15.49
C ALA A 82 -5.30 -1.30 16.52
N SER A 83 -5.67 -1.35 17.78
CA SER A 83 -4.82 -1.02 18.92
C SER A 83 -4.71 -2.23 19.83
N ALA A 84 -3.50 -2.74 20.02
CA ALA A 84 -3.22 -3.86 20.90
C ALA A 84 -2.60 -3.37 22.21
N THR A 85 -3.17 -3.81 23.33
CA THR A 85 -2.62 -3.66 24.68
C THR A 85 -2.22 -5.05 25.20
N ALA A 86 -1.57 -5.11 26.37
CA ALA A 86 -1.17 -6.37 26.99
C ALA A 86 -2.34 -7.33 27.27
N SER A 87 -3.59 -6.84 27.31
CA SER A 87 -4.76 -7.62 27.71
C SER A 87 -5.89 -7.62 26.69
N ASN A 88 -5.88 -6.72 25.70
CA ASN A 88 -6.97 -6.59 24.75
C ASN A 88 -6.52 -6.01 23.40
N VAL A 89 -7.19 -6.40 22.33
CA VAL A 89 -7.07 -5.83 20.98
C VAL A 89 -8.40 -5.16 20.64
N THR A 90 -8.35 -3.86 20.34
CA THR A 90 -9.50 -3.09 19.89
C THR A 90 -9.36 -2.81 18.40
N VAL A 91 -10.42 -3.04 17.63
CA VAL A 91 -10.45 -2.80 16.18
C VAL A 91 -11.49 -1.75 15.84
N ASN A 92 -11.16 -0.85 14.91
CA ASN A 92 -12.08 0.11 14.31
C ASN A 92 -12.26 -0.19 12.81
N LEU A 93 -13.44 -0.67 12.44
CA LEU A 93 -13.82 -1.01 11.07
C LEU A 93 -14.56 0.11 10.34
N GLY A 94 -14.64 1.32 10.89
CA GLY A 94 -15.52 2.39 10.38
C GLY A 94 -15.32 2.76 8.91
N ASN A 95 -14.12 2.50 8.36
CA ASN A 95 -13.76 2.82 6.97
C ASN A 95 -13.61 1.58 6.07
N ILE A 96 -14.09 0.41 6.50
CA ILE A 96 -14.04 -0.81 5.67
C ILE A 96 -15.30 -1.64 5.82
N GLN A 97 -15.82 -2.13 4.70
CA GLN A 97 -17.00 -3.02 4.67
C GLN A 97 -16.69 -4.40 4.10
N SER A 98 -15.49 -4.60 3.54
CA SER A 98 -15.11 -5.86 2.91
C SER A 98 -14.63 -6.95 3.87
N ILE A 99 -14.46 -6.62 5.15
CA ILE A 99 -14.03 -7.55 6.20
C ILE A 99 -14.87 -7.31 7.46
N ASN A 100 -14.96 -8.32 8.32
CA ASN A 100 -15.61 -8.24 9.62
C ASN A 100 -14.56 -8.18 10.76
N GLU A 101 -15.04 -8.11 12.01
CA GLU A 101 -14.18 -7.98 13.19
C GLU A 101 -13.26 -9.19 13.39
N GLU A 102 -13.78 -10.40 13.16
CA GLU A 102 -13.01 -11.64 13.26
C GLU A 102 -11.80 -11.64 12.31
N VAL A 103 -12.01 -11.28 11.05
CA VAL A 103 -10.94 -11.18 10.04
C VAL A 103 -9.96 -10.08 10.41
N ALA A 104 -10.42 -8.93 10.91
CA ALA A 104 -9.54 -7.84 11.29
C ALA A 104 -8.70 -8.19 12.54
N LEU A 105 -9.24 -8.94 13.50
CA LEU A 105 -8.48 -9.47 14.63
C LEU A 105 -7.42 -10.46 14.18
N GLU A 106 -7.76 -11.38 13.27
CA GLU A 106 -6.80 -12.32 12.67
C GLU A 106 -5.67 -11.56 11.96
N MET A 107 -6.01 -10.60 11.11
CA MET A 107 -5.04 -9.75 10.41
C MET A 107 -4.13 -9.02 11.40
N THR A 108 -4.70 -8.45 12.47
CA THR A 108 -3.93 -7.74 13.50
C THR A 108 -2.92 -8.67 14.18
N ASN A 109 -3.34 -9.86 14.58
CA ASN A 109 -2.46 -10.85 15.21
C ASN A 109 -1.35 -11.33 14.25
N ASN A 110 -1.67 -11.55 12.98
CA ASN A 110 -0.71 -11.91 11.95
C ASN A 110 0.34 -10.81 11.73
N SER A 111 -0.09 -9.54 11.69
CA SER A 111 0.82 -8.40 11.59
C SER A 111 1.72 -8.30 12.83
N LEU A 112 1.18 -8.40 14.04
CA LEU A 112 1.96 -8.34 15.28
C LEU A 112 3.01 -9.47 15.37
N SER A 113 2.68 -10.67 14.89
CA SER A 113 3.58 -11.82 14.89
C SER A 113 4.73 -11.69 13.88
N SER A 114 4.56 -10.87 12.84
CA SER A 114 5.59 -10.67 11.80
C SER A 114 6.80 -9.87 12.31
N ASN A 115 6.61 -9.09 13.39
CA ASN A 115 7.59 -8.16 13.95
C ASN A 115 8.19 -7.15 12.95
N ASN A 116 7.49 -6.87 11.85
CA ASN A 116 7.89 -5.87 10.86
C ASN A 116 7.04 -4.60 10.99
N GLU A 117 7.66 -3.42 10.94
CA GLU A 117 6.95 -2.14 10.95
C GLU A 117 5.98 -2.01 9.75
N TYR A 118 6.31 -2.61 8.61
CA TYR A 118 5.46 -2.61 7.43
C TYR A 118 5.33 -4.02 6.85
N GLY A 119 4.18 -4.32 6.29
CA GLY A 119 4.01 -5.55 5.51
C GLY A 119 2.70 -5.60 4.76
N THR A 120 2.44 -6.77 4.18
CA THR A 120 1.22 -7.05 3.42
C THR A 120 0.59 -8.36 3.88
N LEU A 121 -0.73 -8.39 3.92
CA LEU A 121 -1.55 -9.57 4.17
C LEU A 121 -2.42 -9.83 2.95
N ILE A 122 -2.85 -11.08 2.77
CA ILE A 122 -3.73 -11.47 1.67
C ILE A 122 -5.00 -12.07 2.28
N TYR A 123 -6.16 -11.55 1.86
CA TYR A 123 -7.46 -12.09 2.25
C TYR A 123 -8.42 -11.99 1.05
N ASN A 124 -9.13 -13.08 0.74
CA ASN A 124 -10.02 -13.17 -0.42
C ASN A 124 -9.39 -12.63 -1.72
N ASN A 125 -8.13 -13.02 -1.98
CA ASN A 125 -7.37 -12.61 -3.16
C ASN A 125 -7.15 -11.08 -3.29
N ARG A 126 -7.28 -10.35 -2.17
CA ARG A 126 -7.00 -8.92 -2.04
C ARG A 126 -5.81 -8.70 -1.11
N TYR A 127 -4.95 -7.77 -1.49
CA TYR A 127 -3.80 -7.35 -0.69
C TYR A 127 -4.20 -6.24 0.28
N PHE A 128 -3.77 -6.38 1.52
CA PHE A 128 -3.90 -5.38 2.58
C PHE A 128 -2.51 -5.00 3.07
N SER A 129 -2.14 -3.74 2.94
CA SER A 129 -0.89 -3.22 3.50
C SER A 129 -1.12 -2.73 4.92
N TYR A 130 -0.16 -2.97 5.81
CA TYR A 130 -0.23 -2.51 7.20
C TYR A 130 1.04 -1.78 7.60
N GLN A 131 0.89 -0.92 8.61
CA GLN A 131 1.97 -0.33 9.38
C GLN A 131 1.72 -0.58 10.87
N LEU A 132 2.76 -0.99 11.58
CA LEU A 132 2.77 -1.11 13.03
C LEU A 132 3.48 0.09 13.64
N SER A 133 2.94 0.63 14.72
CA SER A 133 3.60 1.66 15.51
C SER A 133 3.38 1.40 16.99
N GLN A 134 4.43 1.61 17.77
CA GLN A 134 4.35 1.55 19.22
C GLN A 134 4.13 2.97 19.74
N LYS A 135 2.92 3.24 20.22
CA LYS A 135 2.65 4.47 20.95
C LYS A 135 3.35 4.37 22.31
N LYS A 136 4.50 5.02 22.46
CA LYS A 136 5.17 5.14 23.76
C LYS A 136 4.23 5.90 24.68
N ILE A 137 3.69 5.23 25.70
CA ILE A 137 2.94 5.91 26.76
C ILE A 137 3.95 6.84 27.44
N VAL A 138 3.92 8.13 27.09
CA VAL A 138 4.63 9.14 27.84
C VAL A 138 3.86 9.25 29.15
N SER A 139 4.33 8.55 30.18
CA SER A 139 3.90 8.80 31.55
C SER A 139 4.20 10.27 31.83
N SER A 140 3.17 11.11 31.75
CA SER A 140 3.22 12.47 32.24
C SER A 140 3.46 12.38 33.75
N SER A 141 4.72 12.45 34.15
CA SER A 141 5.11 12.72 35.52
C SER A 141 4.68 14.15 35.82
N SER A 142 3.50 14.29 36.39
CA SER A 142 3.00 15.53 36.97
C SER A 142 3.95 15.96 38.10
N PHE A 143 4.22 17.28 38.11
CA PHE A 143 4.99 18.10 39.04
C PHE A 143 5.10 17.62 40.50
#